data_AF-A0A945HYX6-F1
#
_entry.id   AF-A0A945HYX6-F1
#
_cell.length_a   1.000
_cell.length_b   1.000
_cell.length_c   1.000
_cell.angle_alpha   90.00
_cell.angle_beta   90.00
_cell.angle_gamma   90.00
#
_symmetry.space_group_name_H-M   'P 1'
#
loop_
_entity.id
_entity.type
_entity.pdbx_description
1 polymer ?
#
loop_
_entity_poly.entity_id
_entity_poly.type
_entity_poly.pdbx_seq_one_letter_code
_entity_poly.pdbx_strand_id
1 'polypeptide(L)'
;MKTKHVPFLLLLILLLLFIFGTHIFILYCFNMKLFGNQIILSYVINYGLAAVVFLAVKKTLTTNSAQAGFVFMAGSALKFLIFFLVFYPSFKEDGNMETIEFIAFFIPYATCLIAEVVYLSKQLNNQST
;
A
#
# COMPACT_ATOMS: atom_id res chain seq x y z
N MET A 1 -4.28 -3.37 -28.86
CA MET A 1 -3.29 -3.00 -27.81
C MET A 1 -3.69 -3.65 -26.50
N LYS A 2 -2.95 -4.67 -26.01
CA LYS A 2 -3.23 -5.31 -24.71
C LYS A 2 -3.02 -4.28 -23.59
N THR A 3 -4.06 -4.03 -22.80
CA THR A 3 -4.09 -3.08 -21.68
C THR A 3 -3.09 -3.48 -20.58
N LYS A 4 -1.87 -2.93 -20.63
CA LYS A 4 -0.80 -3.11 -19.62
C LYS A 4 -1.13 -2.49 -18.23
N HIS A 5 -2.41 -2.31 -17.87
CA HIS A 5 -2.86 -1.71 -16.59
C HIS A 5 -3.36 -2.75 -15.60
N VAL A 6 -4.17 -3.69 -16.08
CA VAL A 6 -4.73 -4.81 -15.32
C VAL A 6 -3.66 -5.71 -14.68
N PRO A 7 -2.49 -6.00 -15.31
CA PRO A 7 -1.55 -6.95 -14.70
C PRO A 7 -0.92 -6.43 -13.41
N PHE A 8 -0.64 -5.13 -13.28
CA PHE A 8 -0.02 -4.61 -12.06
C PHE A 8 -0.97 -4.61 -10.86
N LEU A 9 -2.20 -4.13 -11.03
CA LEU A 9 -3.18 -4.11 -9.94
C LEU A 9 -3.56 -5.52 -9.51
N LEU A 10 -3.69 -6.46 -10.46
CA LEU A 10 -3.91 -7.87 -10.15
C LEU A 10 -2.73 -8.48 -9.42
N LEU A 11 -1.49 -8.22 -9.87
CA LEU A 11 -0.28 -8.65 -9.19
C LEU A 11 -0.22 -8.10 -7.76
N LEU A 12 -0.61 -6.84 -7.56
CA LEU A 12 -0.64 -6.20 -6.25
C LEU A 12 -1.68 -6.85 -5.33
N ILE A 13 -2.87 -7.20 -5.84
CA ILE A 13 -3.85 -7.99 -5.08
C ILE A 13 -3.25 -9.33 -4.67
N LEU A 14 -2.67 -10.08 -5.60
CA LEU A 14 -2.09 -11.40 -5.30
C LEU A 14 -0.97 -11.31 -4.26
N LEU A 15 -0.11 -10.30 -4.39
CA LEU A 15 0.95 -10.03 -3.43
C LEU A 15 0.38 -9.72 -2.05
N LEU A 16 -0.63 -8.85 -1.97
CA LEU A 16 -1.29 -8.52 -0.70
C LEU A 16 -2.02 -9.70 -0.08
N LEU A 17 -2.66 -10.57 -0.88
CA LEU A 17 -3.30 -11.78 -0.38
C LEU A 17 -2.26 -12.75 0.20
N PHE A 18 -1.11 -12.90 -0.45
CA PHE A 18 -0.01 -13.72 0.05
C PHE A 18 0.55 -13.17 1.37
N ILE A 19 0.82 -11.86 1.43
CA ILE A 19 1.33 -11.20 2.64
C ILE A 19 0.28 -11.23 3.76
N PHE A 20 -1.00 -11.03 3.44
CA PHE A 20 -2.10 -11.17 4.39
C PHE A 20 -2.17 -12.59 4.96
N GLY A 21 -2.15 -13.62 4.12
CA GLY A 21 -2.12 -15.01 4.57
C GLY A 21 -0.93 -15.31 5.49
N THR A 22 0.25 -14.80 5.15
CA THR A 22 1.45 -14.91 5.99
C THR A 22 1.27 -14.20 7.34
N HIS A 23 0.69 -13.00 7.33
CA HIS A 23 0.43 -12.20 8.54
C HIS A 23 -0.55 -12.93 9.47
N ILE A 24 -1.65 -13.47 8.93
CA ILE A 24 -2.63 -14.27 9.67
C ILE A 24 -2.00 -15.56 10.22
N PHE A 25 -1.16 -16.25 9.42
CA PHE A 25 -0.47 -17.45 9.85
C PHE A 25 0.50 -17.18 11.01
N ILE A 26 1.23 -16.06 10.97
CA ILE A 26 2.09 -15.64 12.08
C ILE A 26 1.24 -15.39 13.33
N LEU A 27 0.14 -14.63 13.23
CA LEU A 27 -0.77 -14.38 14.36
C LEU A 27 -1.30 -15.69 14.97
N TYR A 28 -1.62 -16.67 14.13
CA TYR A 28 -2.05 -18.00 14.56
C TYR A 28 -0.96 -18.72 15.38
N CYS A 29 0.28 -18.75 14.88
CA CYS A 29 1.41 -19.39 15.58
C CYS A 29 1.68 -18.77 16.96
N PHE A 30 1.42 -17.47 17.13
CA PHE A 30 1.59 -16.75 18.40
C PHE A 30 0.31 -16.72 19.28
N ASN A 31 -0.76 -17.44 18.91
CA ASN A 31 -2.06 -17.43 19.60
C ASN A 31 -2.64 -16.01 19.79
N MET A 32 -2.41 -15.12 18.82
CA MET A 32 -2.94 -13.76 18.82
C MET A 32 -4.30 -13.68 18.10
N LYS A 33 -5.02 -12.56 18.29
CA LYS A 33 -6.29 -12.31 17.59
C LYS A 33 -6.05 -12.19 16.08
N LEU A 34 -6.53 -13.16 15.30
CA LEU A 34 -6.31 -13.25 13.84
C LEU A 34 -6.78 -12.01 13.06
N PHE A 35 -7.96 -11.49 13.39
CA PHE A 35 -8.57 -10.34 12.72
C PHE A 35 -8.64 -9.09 13.61
N GLY A 36 -7.74 -9.00 14.59
CA GLY A 36 -7.60 -7.82 15.45
C GLY A 36 -6.97 -6.63 14.73
N ASN A 37 -6.84 -5.51 15.44
CA ASN A 37 -6.05 -4.34 15.05
C ASN A 37 -6.38 -3.78 13.66
N GLN A 38 -7.66 -3.91 13.28
CA GLN A 38 -8.18 -3.47 11.99
C GLN A 38 -7.39 -4.01 10.77
N ILE A 39 -6.80 -5.20 10.89
CA ILE A 39 -5.90 -5.75 9.86
C ILE A 39 -6.58 -5.85 8.48
N ILE A 40 -7.85 -6.28 8.41
CA ILE A 40 -8.58 -6.37 7.14
C ILE A 40 -8.74 -4.97 6.52
N LEU A 41 -9.18 -4.00 7.33
CA LEU A 41 -9.38 -2.62 6.88
C LEU A 41 -8.07 -2.00 6.38
N SER A 42 -6.96 -2.26 7.08
CA SER A 42 -5.63 -1.83 6.69
C SER A 42 -5.24 -2.31 5.28
N TYR A 43 -5.42 -3.60 4.97
CA TYR A 43 -5.10 -4.13 3.64
C TYR A 43 -6.00 -3.55 2.55
N VAL A 44 -7.31 -3.41 2.83
CA VAL A 44 -8.28 -2.84 1.89
C VAL A 44 -7.95 -1.37 1.58
N ILE A 45 -7.71 -0.54 2.61
CA ILE A 45 -7.39 0.88 2.44
C ILE A 45 -6.05 1.04 1.72
N ASN A 46 -5.02 0.29 2.10
CA ASN A 46 -3.70 0.39 1.46
C ASN A 46 -3.76 -0.03 -0.01
N TYR A 47 -4.50 -1.09 -0.35
CA TYR A 47 -4.72 -1.46 -1.75
C TYR A 47 -5.48 -0.36 -2.51
N GLY A 48 -6.58 0.14 -1.95
CA GLY A 48 -7.40 1.17 -2.59
C GLY A 48 -6.62 2.44 -2.87
N LEU A 49 -5.88 2.94 -1.88
CA LEU A 49 -5.03 4.11 -2.05
C LEU A 49 -3.89 3.87 -3.03
N ALA A 50 -3.28 2.68 -3.02
CA ALA A 50 -2.25 2.32 -4.00
C ALA A 50 -2.80 2.28 -5.41
N ALA A 51 -3.99 1.73 -5.62
CA ALA A 51 -4.66 1.76 -6.91
C ALA A 51 -4.91 3.21 -7.39
N VAL A 52 -5.40 4.09 -6.51
CA VAL A 52 -5.64 5.51 -6.83
C VAL A 52 -4.34 6.21 -7.20
N VAL A 53 -3.30 6.09 -6.38
CA VAL A 53 -2.00 6.73 -6.63
C VAL A 53 -1.38 6.20 -7.91
N PHE A 54 -1.36 4.88 -8.11
CA PHE A 54 -0.86 4.26 -9.33
C PHE A 54 -1.54 4.78 -10.60
N LEU A 55 -2.87 4.87 -10.59
CA LEU A 55 -3.65 5.37 -11.72
C LEU A 55 -3.35 6.86 -11.99
N ALA A 56 -3.26 7.68 -10.94
CA ALA A 56 -2.92 9.09 -11.04
C ALA A 56 -1.51 9.29 -11.61
N VAL A 57 -0.51 8.60 -11.06
CA VAL A 57 0.88 8.65 -11.51
C VAL A 57 0.97 8.24 -12.97
N LYS A 58 0.33 7.14 -13.37
CA LYS A 58 0.39 6.65 -14.74
C LYS A 58 -0.21 7.64 -15.74
N LYS A 59 -1.31 8.30 -15.37
CA LYS A 59 -1.92 9.37 -16.18
C LYS A 59 -0.96 10.55 -16.36
N THR A 60 -0.23 10.93 -15.30
CA THR A 60 0.73 12.04 -15.37
C THR A 60 2.03 11.65 -16.06
N LEU A 61 2.45 10.39 -15.96
CA LEU A 61 3.67 9.84 -16.58
C LEU A 61 3.66 9.95 -18.11
N THR A 62 2.49 9.87 -18.74
CA THR A 62 2.36 10.08 -20.19
C THR A 62 2.57 11.52 -20.62
N THR A 63 2.51 12.47 -19.69
CA THR A 63 2.64 13.91 -19.95
C THR A 63 3.99 14.44 -19.51
N ASN A 64 4.38 14.18 -18.26
CA ASN A 64 5.63 14.66 -17.68
C ASN A 64 6.09 13.75 -16.53
N SER A 65 7.29 13.20 -16.66
CA SER A 65 7.87 12.25 -15.69
C SER A 65 8.17 12.89 -14.33
N ALA A 66 8.63 14.15 -14.29
CA ALA A 66 8.87 14.87 -13.03
C ALA A 66 7.55 15.12 -12.27
N GLN A 67 6.50 15.53 -12.98
CA GLN A 67 5.18 15.71 -12.39
C GLN A 67 4.62 14.39 -11.86
N ALA A 68 4.84 13.27 -12.56
CA ALA A 68 4.44 11.94 -12.11
C ALA A 68 5.15 11.57 -10.78
N GLY A 69 6.43 11.92 -10.64
CA GLY A 69 7.17 11.79 -9.39
C GLY A 69 6.54 12.57 -8.23
N PHE A 70 6.15 13.84 -8.46
CA PHE A 70 5.45 14.64 -7.44
C PHE A 70 4.09 14.04 -7.04
N VAL A 71 3.32 13.56 -8.02
CA VAL A 71 2.03 12.88 -7.74
C VAL A 71 2.25 11.63 -6.91
N PHE A 72 3.28 10.83 -7.20
CA PHE A 72 3.62 9.64 -6.44
C PHE A 72 4.00 9.99 -4.98
N MET A 73 4.85 11.00 -4.80
CA MET A 73 5.28 11.44 -3.47
C MET A 73 4.10 11.97 -2.65
N ALA A 74 3.28 12.86 -3.23
CA ALA A 74 2.11 13.42 -2.56
C ALA A 74 1.08 12.34 -2.21
N GLY A 75 0.81 11.43 -3.15
CA GLY A 75 -0.10 10.30 -2.93
C GLY A 75 0.38 9.36 -1.83
N SER A 76 1.68 9.08 -1.76
CA SER A 76 2.27 8.24 -0.72
C SER A 76 2.29 8.93 0.65
N ALA A 77 2.56 10.24 0.69
CA ALA A 77 2.44 11.03 1.91
C ALA A 77 0.98 11.08 2.41
N LEU A 78 0.01 11.18 1.51
CA LEU A 78 -1.41 11.12 1.86
C LEU A 78 -1.80 9.75 2.45
N LYS A 79 -1.28 8.64 1.90
CA LYS A 79 -1.46 7.30 2.50
C LYS A 79 -0.93 7.26 3.94
N PHE A 80 0.23 7.84 4.17
CA PHE A 80 0.80 7.95 5.51
C PHE A 80 -0.05 8.86 6.41
N LEU A 81 -0.67 9.93 5.90
CA LEU A 81 -1.59 10.76 6.67
C LEU A 81 -2.89 10.02 7.04
N ILE A 82 -3.41 9.17 6.16
CA ILE A 82 -4.60 8.34 6.41
C ILE A 82 -4.41 7.48 7.66
N PHE A 83 -3.19 7.00 7.92
CA PHE A 83 -2.88 6.30 9.17
C PHE A 83 -3.28 7.12 10.40
N PHE A 84 -2.84 8.38 10.48
CA PHE A 84 -3.12 9.25 11.62
C PHE A 84 -4.59 9.62 11.76
N LEU A 85 -5.32 9.68 10.64
CA LEU A 85 -6.72 10.07 10.65
C LEU A 85 -7.67 8.91 10.95
N VAL A 86 -7.34 7.70 10.48
CA VAL A 86 -8.26 6.55 10.50
C VAL A 86 -7.85 5.49 11.54
N PHE A 87 -6.56 5.19 11.66
CA PHE A 87 -6.07 4.07 12.47
C PHE A 87 -5.54 4.53 13.82
N TYR A 88 -4.69 5.56 13.84
CA TYR A 88 -4.04 6.06 15.05
C TYR A 88 -5.00 6.41 16.21
N PRO A 89 -6.19 7.01 15.98
CA PRO A 89 -7.11 7.30 17.07
C PRO A 89 -7.59 6.04 17.80
N SER A 90 -7.80 4.94 17.07
CA SER A 90 -8.20 3.65 17.65
C SER A 90 -7.01 2.93 18.28
N PHE A 91 -5.83 2.99 17.66
CA PHE A 91 -4.61 2.35 18.17
C PHE A 91 -4.01 3.06 19.39
N LYS A 92 -4.58 4.19 19.82
CA LYS A 92 -4.15 4.90 21.02
C LYS A 92 -5.27 5.01 22.06
N GLU A 93 -6.33 4.22 21.91
CA GLU A 93 -7.49 4.28 22.80
C GLU A 93 -7.12 3.95 24.26
N ASP A 94 -6.14 3.06 24.46
CA ASP A 94 -5.59 2.67 25.76
C ASP A 94 -4.39 3.52 26.23
N GLY A 95 -4.08 4.59 25.47
CA GLY A 95 -2.99 5.53 25.76
C GLY A 95 -1.66 5.23 25.06
N ASN A 96 -1.42 4.01 24.59
CA ASN A 96 -0.16 3.61 23.94
C ASN A 96 -0.38 2.64 22.77
N MET A 97 0.18 2.98 21.62
CA MET A 97 0.11 2.10 20.46
C MET A 97 1.03 0.89 20.58
N GLU A 98 0.47 -0.29 20.42
CA GLU A 98 1.22 -1.54 20.44
C GLU A 98 1.98 -1.75 19.12
N THR A 99 3.09 -2.48 19.20
CA THR A 99 3.88 -2.84 18.01
C THR A 99 3.07 -3.65 17.00
N ILE A 100 2.12 -4.48 17.46
CA ILE A 100 1.30 -5.28 16.56
C ILE A 100 0.30 -4.42 15.78
N GLU A 101 -0.20 -3.33 16.36
CA GLU A 101 -1.09 -2.38 15.70
C GLU A 101 -0.34 -1.59 14.63
N PHE A 102 0.88 -1.16 14.94
CA PHE A 102 1.79 -0.57 13.95
C PHE A 102 1.99 -1.51 12.76
N ILE A 103 2.37 -2.76 13.03
CA ILE A 103 2.67 -3.75 11.99
C ILE A 103 1.42 -4.06 11.14
N ALA A 104 0.24 -4.10 11.75
CA ALA A 104 -1.04 -4.31 11.06
C ALA A 104 -1.29 -3.28 9.96
N PHE A 105 -0.90 -2.01 10.18
CA PHE A 105 -0.99 -0.95 9.17
C PHE A 105 0.20 -0.90 8.22
N PHE A 106 1.43 -0.94 8.76
CA PHE A 106 2.62 -0.59 8.01
C PHE A 106 3.13 -1.71 7.08
N ILE A 107 2.81 -2.98 7.33
CA ILE A 107 3.14 -4.08 6.40
C ILE A 107 2.46 -3.90 5.04
N PRO A 108 1.11 -3.81 4.93
CA PRO A 108 0.47 -3.63 3.63
C PRO A 108 0.81 -2.29 2.99
N TYR A 109 1.01 -1.22 3.79
CA TYR A 109 1.51 0.07 3.30
C TYR A 109 2.87 -0.05 2.59
N ALA A 110 3.88 -0.60 3.28
CA ALA A 110 5.24 -0.74 2.74
C ALA A 110 5.24 -1.67 1.51
N THR A 111 4.47 -2.75 1.55
CA THR A 111 4.33 -3.69 0.43
C THR A 111 3.81 -2.97 -0.82
N CYS A 112 2.73 -2.19 -0.69
CA CYS A 112 2.20 -1.40 -1.80
C CYS A 112 3.21 -0.39 -2.32
N LEU A 113 3.81 0.38 -1.41
CA LEU A 113 4.76 1.43 -1.75
C LEU A 113 5.97 0.88 -2.51
N ILE A 114 6.57 -0.20 -2.02
CA ILE A 114 7.73 -0.85 -2.66
C ILE A 114 7.33 -1.36 -4.05
N ALA A 115 6.19 -2.04 -4.16
CA ALA A 115 5.71 -2.56 -5.45
C ALA A 115 5.48 -1.43 -6.47
N GLU A 116 4.88 -0.32 -6.04
CA GLU A 116 4.68 0.88 -6.86
C GLU A 116 6.01 1.48 -7.30
N VAL A 117 6.97 1.67 -6.38
CA VAL A 117 8.31 2.20 -6.71
C VAL A 117 8.99 1.31 -7.75
N VAL A 118 9.06 -0.01 -7.51
CA VAL A 118 9.72 -0.95 -8.42
C VAL A 118 9.08 -0.91 -9.82
N TYR A 119 7.75 -0.86 -9.89
CA TYR A 119 7.04 -0.83 -11.16
C TYR A 119 7.25 0.50 -11.89
N LEU A 120 7.07 1.63 -11.19
CA LEU A 120 7.16 2.97 -11.78
C LEU A 120 8.60 3.31 -12.20
N SER A 121 9.60 2.94 -11.42
CA SER A 121 11.02 3.10 -11.79
C SER A 121 11.34 2.33 -13.08
N LYS A 122 10.82 1.11 -13.24
CA LYS A 122 10.97 0.35 -14.50
C LYS A 122 10.27 1.04 -15.67
N GLN A 123 9.09 1.64 -15.45
CA GLN A 123 8.42 2.39 -16.52
C GLN A 123 9.20 3.63 -16.95
N LEU A 124 9.71 4.40 -15.99
CA LEU A 124 10.52 5.59 -16.24
C LEU A 124 11.80 5.26 -17.03
N ASN A 125 12.55 4.23 -16.62
CA ASN A 125 13.78 3.83 -17.30
C ASN A 125 13.55 3.29 -18.72
N ASN A 126 12.36 2.78 -19.02
CA ASN A 126 12.00 2.30 -20.35
C ASN A 126 11.45 3.40 -21.27
N GLN A 127 11.26 4.63 -20.79
CA GLN A 127 10.90 5.79 -21.63
C GLN A 127 12.11 6.56 -22.17
N SER A 128 13.30 6.30 -21.64
CA SER A 128 14.55 6.99 -22.02
C SER A 128 15.30 6.33 -23.19
N THR A 129 14.63 5.51 -24.00
CA THR A 129 15.13 4.89 -25.24
C THR A 129 14.12 5.08 -26.36
#